data_AF-A0A4Q0ZEZ3-F1
#
_entry.id   AF-A0A4Q0ZEZ3-F1
#
_cell.length_a   1.000
_cell.length_b   1.000
_cell.length_c   1.000
_cell.angle_alpha   90.00
_cell.angle_beta   90.00
_cell.angle_gamma   90.00
#
_symmetry.space_group_name_H-M   'P 1'
#
loop_
_entity.id
_entity.type
_entity.pdbx_description
1 polymer ?
#
loop_
_entity_poly.entity_id
_entity_poly.type
_entity_poly.pdbx_seq_one_letter_code
_entity_poly.pdbx_strand_id
1 'polypeptide(L)'
;MEVIKQNISLSNRIEEAFNAKKLKQSDLVKKYDYLSSALINKFFNTQKTVTNHLIRLCIDENINLDWLCTGRGEMFITNKLYNKQEEKTSDLLVGSNLNSVHEPNLEYNSISNQLIVDIKKLSLKRQKYYYHRVKADLIDEES
;
A
#
# COMPACT_ATOMS: atom_id res chain seq x y z
N MET A 1 -25.71 26.20 -8.06
CA MET A 1 -24.75 25.77 -9.09
C MET A 1 -24.39 24.33 -8.79
N GLU A 2 -25.14 23.39 -9.36
CA GLU A 2 -24.80 21.97 -9.26
C GLU A 2 -23.63 21.71 -10.20
N VAL A 3 -22.46 21.44 -9.61
CA VAL A 3 -21.31 20.98 -10.37
C VAL A 3 -21.68 19.59 -10.87
N ILE A 4 -22.06 19.50 -12.13
CA ILE A 4 -22.16 18.24 -12.87
C ILE A 4 -20.77 17.62 -12.75
N LYS A 5 -20.57 16.73 -11.77
CA LYS A 5 -19.36 15.93 -11.64
C LYS A 5 -19.33 15.10 -12.91
N GLN A 6 -18.62 15.61 -13.90
CA GLN A 6 -18.42 14.97 -15.19
C GLN A 6 -18.00 13.52 -14.93
N ASN A 7 -18.35 12.63 -15.83
CA ASN A 7 -17.91 11.26 -15.79
C ASN A 7 -16.38 11.25 -16.04
N ILE A 8 -15.61 11.59 -15.00
CA ILE A 8 -14.17 11.79 -15.05
C ILE A 8 -13.57 10.42 -15.31
N SER A 9 -12.89 10.30 -16.45
CA SER A 9 -12.25 9.06 -16.88
C SER A 9 -11.14 8.66 -15.89
N LEU A 10 -10.79 7.37 -15.87
CA LEU A 10 -9.69 6.86 -15.05
C LEU A 10 -8.38 7.62 -15.35
N SER A 11 -8.10 7.88 -16.63
CA SER A 11 -6.97 8.68 -17.10
C SER A 11 -6.91 10.07 -16.45
N ASN A 12 -8.03 10.77 -16.35
CA ASN A 12 -8.08 12.11 -15.76
C ASN A 12 -7.75 12.07 -14.25
N ARG A 13 -8.20 11.03 -13.53
CA ARG A 13 -7.88 10.85 -12.10
C ARG A 13 -6.42 10.47 -11.87
N ILE A 14 -5.85 9.67 -12.77
CA ILE A 14 -4.41 9.40 -12.80
C ILE A 14 -3.68 10.74 -12.91
N GLU A 15 -4.01 11.54 -13.91
CA GLU A 15 -3.40 12.85 -14.10
C GLU A 15 -3.54 13.77 -12.88
N GLU A 16 -4.72 13.82 -12.26
CA GLU A 16 -4.98 14.59 -11.05
C GLU A 16 -4.08 14.14 -9.88
N ALA A 17 -3.98 12.83 -9.63
CA ALA A 17 -3.15 12.29 -8.55
C ALA A 17 -1.65 12.58 -8.77
N PHE A 18 -1.16 12.45 -10.01
CA PHE A 18 0.25 12.73 -10.32
C PHE A 18 0.57 14.23 -10.31
N ASN A 19 -0.37 15.08 -10.73
CA ASN A 19 -0.25 16.53 -10.62
C ASN A 19 -0.20 16.99 -9.17
N ALA A 20 -1.03 16.42 -8.30
CA ALA A 20 -1.01 16.71 -6.86
C ALA A 20 0.34 16.36 -6.20
N LYS A 21 1.03 15.32 -6.68
CA LYS A 21 2.40 14.98 -6.27
C LYS A 21 3.50 15.78 -6.96
N LYS A 22 3.17 16.64 -7.92
CA LYS A 22 4.11 17.40 -8.75
C LYS A 22 5.10 16.51 -9.52
N LEU A 23 4.67 15.31 -9.91
CA LEU A 23 5.49 14.36 -10.66
C LEU A 23 5.23 14.51 -12.16
N LYS A 24 6.28 14.64 -12.96
CA LYS A 24 6.16 14.63 -14.42
C LYS A 24 6.26 13.21 -14.95
N GLN A 25 5.63 12.96 -16.10
CA GLN A 25 5.70 11.66 -16.79
C GLN A 25 7.15 11.23 -17.05
N SER A 26 8.05 12.16 -17.38
CA SER A 26 9.48 11.90 -17.57
C SER A 26 10.18 11.39 -16.30
N ASP A 27 9.74 11.86 -15.15
CA ASP A 27 10.35 11.52 -13.86
C ASP A 27 9.93 10.11 -13.45
N LEU A 28 8.70 9.71 -13.78
CA LEU A 28 8.21 8.36 -13.58
C LEU A 28 8.96 7.33 -14.44
N VAL A 29 9.24 7.63 -15.72
CA VAL A 29 10.02 6.72 -16.59
C VAL A 29 11.44 6.54 -16.04
N LYS A 30 12.05 7.61 -15.51
CA LYS A 30 13.42 7.55 -14.96
C LYS A 30 13.46 6.85 -13.60
N LYS A 31 12.41 6.98 -12.80
CA LYS A 31 12.34 6.45 -11.43
C LYS A 31 12.03 4.95 -11.40
N TYR A 32 11.30 4.44 -12.39
CA TYR A 32 10.81 3.06 -12.40
C TYR A 32 11.24 2.32 -13.66
N ASP A 33 12.16 1.36 -13.52
CA ASP A 33 12.71 0.58 -14.65
C ASP A 33 11.65 -0.23 -15.41
N TYR A 34 10.53 -0.56 -14.76
CA TYR A 34 9.42 -1.30 -15.36
C TYR A 34 8.44 -0.40 -16.14
N LEU A 35 8.60 0.93 -16.08
CA LEU A 35 7.77 1.87 -16.82
C LEU A 35 8.46 2.31 -18.11
N SER A 36 7.79 2.09 -19.24
CA SER A 36 8.20 2.68 -20.51
C SER A 36 7.42 3.96 -20.80
N SER A 37 8.00 4.89 -21.56
CA SER A 37 7.30 6.12 -22.00
C SER A 37 5.98 5.81 -22.71
N ALA A 38 5.93 4.71 -23.47
CA ALA A 38 4.70 4.25 -24.12
C ALA A 38 3.64 3.80 -23.10
N LEU A 39 4.04 3.09 -22.04
CA LEU A 39 3.14 2.64 -20.98
C LEU A 39 2.57 3.82 -20.17
N ILE A 40 3.40 4.83 -19.89
CA ILE A 40 2.94 6.05 -19.21
C ILE A 40 1.97 6.82 -20.11
N ASN A 41 2.30 7.04 -21.38
CA ASN A 41 1.37 7.67 -22.31
C ASN A 41 0.04 6.91 -22.40
N LYS A 42 0.08 5.57 -22.33
CA LYS A 42 -1.11 4.73 -22.29
C LYS A 42 -1.95 5.02 -21.04
N PHE A 43 -1.33 5.09 -19.86
CA PHE A 43 -1.98 5.40 -18.57
C PHE A 43 -2.69 6.75 -18.58
N PHE A 44 -2.05 7.79 -19.09
CA PHE A 44 -2.58 9.15 -19.02
C PHE A 44 -3.58 9.48 -20.14
N ASN A 45 -3.57 8.77 -21.27
CA ASN A 45 -4.41 9.15 -22.42
C ASN A 45 -5.45 8.11 -22.84
N THR A 46 -5.23 6.82 -22.55
CA THR A 46 -6.03 5.73 -23.19
C THR A 46 -6.53 4.67 -22.21
N GLN A 47 -6.17 4.78 -20.94
CA GLN A 47 -6.42 3.73 -19.97
C GLN A 47 -7.89 3.69 -19.54
N LYS A 48 -8.56 2.59 -19.89
CA LYS A 48 -9.96 2.34 -19.51
C LYS A 48 -10.11 1.32 -18.39
N THR A 49 -9.05 0.56 -18.10
CA THR A 49 -9.05 -0.54 -17.13
C THR A 49 -7.91 -0.37 -16.13
N VAL A 50 -8.00 -1.02 -14.98
CA VAL A 50 -6.87 -1.08 -14.05
C VAL A 50 -5.94 -2.21 -14.48
N THR A 51 -4.64 -1.92 -14.61
CA THR A 51 -3.62 -2.93 -14.98
C THR A 51 -2.66 -3.17 -13.83
N ASN A 52 -2.02 -4.33 -13.76
CA ASN A 52 -1.08 -4.67 -12.69
C ASN A 52 0.06 -3.65 -12.55
N HIS A 53 0.55 -3.11 -13.67
CA HIS A 53 1.57 -2.07 -13.69
C HIS A 53 1.06 -0.74 -13.07
N LEU A 54 -0.20 -0.39 -13.33
CA LEU A 54 -0.84 0.79 -12.72
C LEU A 54 -1.06 0.57 -11.22
N ILE A 55 -1.52 -0.61 -10.80
CA ILE A 55 -1.69 -0.96 -9.39
C ILE A 55 -0.36 -0.82 -8.65
N ARG A 56 0.70 -1.41 -9.19
CA ARG A 56 2.05 -1.34 -8.62
C ARG A 56 2.54 0.10 -8.50
N LEU A 57 2.38 0.89 -9.56
CA LEU A 57 2.72 2.31 -9.55
C LEU A 57 1.92 3.11 -8.51
N CYS A 58 0.62 2.83 -8.36
CA CYS A 58 -0.21 3.47 -7.34
C CYS A 58 0.24 3.11 -5.93
N ILE A 59 0.62 1.86 -5.68
CA ILE A 59 1.17 1.43 -4.39
C ILE A 59 2.48 2.16 -4.10
N ASP A 60 3.41 2.17 -5.06
CA ASP A 60 4.72 2.80 -4.90
C ASP A 60 4.60 4.32 -4.66
N GLU A 61 3.57 4.95 -5.22
CA GLU A 61 3.26 6.37 -5.03
C GLU A 61 2.20 6.63 -3.95
N ASN A 62 1.80 5.64 -3.14
CA ASN A 62 0.78 5.78 -2.08
C ASN A 62 -0.54 6.42 -2.56
N ILE A 63 -0.94 6.16 -3.81
CA ILE A 63 -2.20 6.59 -4.40
C ILE A 63 -3.28 5.56 -4.06
N ASN A 64 -4.44 6.02 -3.64
CA ASN A 64 -5.56 5.16 -3.32
C ASN A 64 -6.23 4.64 -4.59
N LEU A 65 -6.18 3.32 -4.80
CA LEU A 65 -6.77 2.67 -5.97
C LEU A 65 -8.30 2.77 -5.99
N ASP A 66 -8.95 2.73 -4.83
CA ASP A 66 -10.41 2.88 -4.72
C ASP A 66 -10.84 4.28 -5.13
N TRP A 67 -10.10 5.30 -4.69
CA TRP A 67 -10.33 6.67 -5.14
C TRP A 67 -10.07 6.81 -6.64
N LEU A 68 -9.01 6.20 -7.16
CA LEU A 68 -8.70 6.24 -8.60
C LEU A 68 -9.87 5.66 -9.43
N CYS A 69 -10.44 4.53 -9.00
CA CYS A 69 -11.50 3.85 -9.74
C CYS A 69 -12.88 4.48 -9.54
N THR A 70 -13.19 4.93 -8.32
CA THR A 70 -14.54 5.37 -7.96
C THR A 70 -14.69 6.89 -7.79
N GLY A 71 -13.58 7.59 -7.56
CA GLY A 71 -13.54 9.03 -7.27
C GLY A 71 -14.05 9.35 -5.87
N ARG A 72 -14.13 8.35 -4.98
CA ARG A 72 -14.65 8.45 -3.62
C ARG A 72 -13.53 8.20 -2.62
N GLY A 73 -13.60 8.87 -1.48
CA GLY A 73 -12.59 8.78 -0.42
C GLY A 73 -11.38 9.68 -0.66
N GLU A 74 -10.27 9.33 -0.02
CA GLU A 74 -9.02 10.09 -0.08
C GLU A 74 -8.17 9.69 -1.27
N MET A 75 -7.57 10.68 -1.94
CA MET A 75 -6.69 10.50 -3.10
C MET A 75 -5.39 9.76 -2.75
N PHE A 76 -4.84 10.04 -1.57
CA PHE A 76 -3.62 9.45 -1.07
C PHE A 76 -3.90 8.59 0.15
N ILE A 77 -3.24 7.45 0.20
CA ILE A 77 -3.28 6.60 1.38
C ILE A 77 -2.31 7.21 2.40
N THR A 78 -2.86 7.90 3.39
CA THR A 78 -2.08 8.28 4.58
C THR A 78 -2.00 7.09 5.51
N ASN A 79 -0.82 6.87 6.10
CA ASN A 79 -0.53 5.72 6.98
C ASN A 79 -1.51 5.58 8.17
N LYS A 80 -2.34 6.59 8.43
CA LYS A 80 -3.44 6.57 9.41
C LYS A 80 -4.62 5.68 9.00
N LEU A 81 -4.78 5.34 7.71
CA LEU A 81 -5.94 4.60 7.19
C LEU A 81 -5.71 3.08 7.06
N TYR A 82 -4.47 2.61 7.05
CA TYR A 82 -4.18 1.16 7.11
C TYR A 82 -4.63 0.53 8.42
N ASN A 83 -4.77 1.33 9.48
CA ASN A 83 -5.28 0.86 10.77
C ASN A 83 -6.82 0.82 10.83
N LYS A 84 -7.54 1.47 9.89
CA LYS A 84 -9.00 1.67 10.01
C LYS A 84 -9.87 0.64 9.26
N GLN A 85 -9.27 -0.18 8.38
CA GLN A 85 -9.98 -1.33 7.81
C GLN A 85 -10.01 -2.53 8.77
N GLU A 86 -9.12 -2.60 9.76
CA GLU A 86 -9.16 -3.60 10.84
C GLU A 86 -10.08 -3.21 12.02
N GLU A 87 -10.43 -1.94 12.19
CA GLU A 87 -11.25 -1.49 13.32
C GLU A 87 -12.76 -1.81 13.21
N LYS A 88 -13.25 -2.33 12.08
CA LYS A 88 -14.68 -2.73 11.98
C LYS A 88 -15.00 -4.13 12.50
N THR A 89 -14.03 -4.88 13.02
CA THR A 89 -14.29 -6.25 13.54
C THR A 89 -13.92 -6.46 15.01
N SER A 90 -13.45 -5.47 15.75
CA SER A 90 -12.87 -5.75 17.07
C SER A 90 -12.83 -4.57 18.05
N ASP A 91 -13.99 -3.96 18.34
CA ASP A 91 -14.15 -3.00 19.45
C ASP A 91 -14.91 -3.60 20.66
N LEU A 92 -14.80 -4.91 20.84
CA LEU A 92 -14.69 -5.48 22.20
C LEU A 92 -13.19 -5.62 22.45
N LEU A 93 -12.66 -4.84 23.40
CA LEU A 93 -11.36 -4.94 24.10
C LEU A 93 -10.52 -3.63 24.10
N VAL A 94 -10.91 -2.73 25.01
CA VAL A 94 -10.07 -2.17 26.09
C VAL A 94 -8.54 -2.16 25.86
N GLY A 95 -7.96 -0.96 25.86
CA GLY A 95 -6.85 -0.64 26.77
C GLY A 95 -5.49 -0.27 26.16
N SER A 96 -5.08 0.96 26.46
CA SER A 96 -3.71 1.48 26.66
C SER A 96 -2.80 1.81 25.46
N ASN A 97 -2.68 3.13 25.23
CA ASN A 97 -1.48 3.95 25.00
C ASN A 97 -0.28 3.32 24.28
N LEU A 98 0.14 3.93 23.16
CA LEU A 98 1.55 4.28 22.89
C LEU A 98 1.63 5.50 21.93
N ASN A 99 2.18 6.61 22.43
CA ASN A 99 2.69 7.73 21.63
C ASN A 99 4.16 7.48 21.26
N SER A 100 4.59 8.02 20.10
CA SER A 100 5.99 8.27 19.69
C SER A 100 6.79 7.01 19.31
N VAL A 101 7.51 6.90 18.19
CA VAL A 101 8.55 7.79 17.64
C VAL A 101 8.69 7.53 16.13
N HIS A 102 9.11 8.57 15.43
CA HIS A 102 9.53 8.61 14.03
C HIS A 102 10.81 7.79 13.77
N GLU A 103 10.78 6.79 12.88
CA GLU A 103 11.98 6.32 12.15
C GLU A 103 11.61 5.73 10.77
N PRO A 104 12.43 5.93 9.72
CA PRO A 104 12.11 5.57 8.34
C PRO A 104 12.67 4.19 7.98
N ASN A 105 11.83 3.17 7.87
CA ASN A 105 12.22 1.87 7.31
C ASN A 105 11.11 1.32 6.39
N LEU A 106 11.02 1.88 5.19
CA LEU A 106 10.12 1.46 4.11
C LEU A 106 10.78 0.39 3.23
N GLU A 107 10.99 -0.81 3.79
CA GLU A 107 11.14 -2.05 2.99
C GLU A 107 10.93 -3.31 3.84
N TYR A 108 11.31 -3.27 5.12
CA TYR A 108 11.14 -4.37 6.09
C TYR A 108 9.69 -4.74 6.42
N ASN A 109 8.74 -3.85 6.10
CA ASN A 109 7.34 -4.01 6.50
C ASN A 109 6.58 -5.02 5.62
N SER A 110 6.94 -5.19 4.34
CA SER A 110 6.18 -6.10 3.45
C SER A 110 6.44 -7.59 3.74
N ILE A 111 7.72 -7.96 3.86
CA ILE A 111 8.12 -9.36 4.09
C ILE A 111 7.80 -9.80 5.51
N SER A 112 8.06 -8.97 6.52
CA SER A 112 7.77 -9.29 7.92
C SER A 112 6.29 -9.53 8.15
N ASN A 113 5.43 -8.68 7.54
CA ASN A 113 3.97 -8.86 7.62
C ASN A 113 3.53 -10.15 6.92
N GLN A 114 4.11 -10.46 5.75
CA GLN A 114 3.79 -11.69 5.02
C GLN A 114 4.21 -12.94 5.81
N LEU A 115 5.39 -12.94 6.43
CA LEU A 115 5.87 -14.03 7.29
C LEU A 115 4.93 -14.27 8.47
N ILE A 116 4.48 -13.21 9.14
CA ILE A 116 3.54 -13.31 10.26
C ILE A 116 2.21 -13.93 9.79
N VAL A 117 1.69 -13.48 8.64
CA VAL A 117 0.46 -14.02 8.05
C VAL A 117 0.62 -15.50 7.73
N ASP A 118 1.73 -15.91 7.13
CA ASP A 118 1.96 -17.29 6.74
C ASP A 118 2.19 -18.21 7.96
N ILE A 119 2.86 -17.75 9.01
CA ILE A 119 2.97 -18.45 10.30
C ILE A 119 1.58 -18.68 10.91
N LYS A 120 0.70 -17.66 10.89
CA LYS A 120 -0.66 -17.76 11.44
C LYS A 120 -1.54 -18.79 10.70
N LYS A 121 -1.29 -19.04 9.41
CA LYS A 121 -1.99 -20.08 8.63
C LYS A 121 -1.62 -21.50 9.03
N LEU A 122 -0.49 -21.70 9.71
CA LEU A 122 -0.05 -23.02 10.16
C LEU A 122 -0.87 -23.52 11.36
N SER A 123 -0.87 -24.83 11.60
CA SER A 123 -1.50 -25.39 12.81
C SER A 123 -0.77 -24.98 14.09
N LEU A 124 -1.48 -24.95 15.21
CA LEU A 124 -0.91 -24.57 16.51
C LEU A 124 0.34 -25.37 16.89
N LYS A 125 0.36 -26.68 16.55
CA LYS A 125 1.52 -27.55 16.77
C LYS A 125 2.75 -27.06 15.99
N ARG A 126 2.56 -26.62 14.73
CA ARG A 126 3.63 -26.11 13.87
C ARG A 126 4.08 -24.71 14.30
N GLN A 127 3.15 -23.84 14.68
CA GLN A 127 3.49 -22.50 15.20
C GLN A 127 4.40 -22.61 16.43
N LYS A 128 4.04 -23.47 17.40
CA LYS A 128 4.87 -23.73 18.59
C LYS A 128 6.23 -24.30 18.23
N TYR A 129 6.30 -25.23 17.28
CA TYR A 129 7.56 -25.79 16.80
C TYR A 129 8.51 -24.69 16.29
N TYR A 130 8.04 -23.81 15.41
CA TYR A 130 8.86 -22.73 14.87
C TYR A 130 9.23 -21.69 15.94
N TYR A 131 8.32 -21.35 16.85
CA TYR A 131 8.62 -20.47 17.98
C TYR A 131 9.80 -20.99 18.82
N HIS A 132 9.77 -22.28 19.19
CA HIS A 132 10.85 -22.87 19.97
C HIS A 132 12.16 -22.95 19.21
N ARG A 133 12.12 -23.22 17.90
CA ARG A 133 13.32 -23.29 17.06
C ARG A 133 14.01 -21.93 16.96
N VAL A 134 13.25 -20.87 16.63
CA VAL A 134 13.76 -19.49 16.59
C VAL A 134 14.31 -19.09 17.96
N LYS A 135 13.61 -19.46 19.05
CA LYS A 135 14.08 -19.17 20.41
C LYS A 135 15.39 -19.88 20.76
N ALA A 136 15.61 -21.10 20.28
CA ALA A 136 16.87 -21.82 20.47
C ALA A 136 18.00 -21.14 19.68
N ASP A 137 17.75 -20.83 18.40
CA ASP A 137 18.72 -20.15 17.53
C ASP A 137 19.17 -18.79 18.15
N LEU A 138 18.26 -18.04 18.77
CA LEU A 138 18.58 -16.78 19.46
C LEU A 138 19.43 -16.95 20.73
N ILE A 139 19.30 -18.08 21.42
CA ILE A 139 20.08 -18.36 22.64
C ILE A 139 21.51 -18.77 22.27
N ASP A 140 21.66 -19.50 21.16
CA ASP A 140 22.96 -19.93 20.64
C ASP A 140 23.80 -18.76 20.08
N GLU A 141 23.16 -17.67 19.64
CA GLU A 141 23.85 -16.44 19.19
C GLU A 141 24.37 -15.56 20.35
N GLU A 142 23.86 -15.73 21.57
CA GLU A 142 24.26 -14.96 22.77
C GLU A 142 25.38 -15.64 23.60
N SER A 143 25.84 -16.84 23.21
CA SER A 143 26.84 -17.66 23.94
C SER A 143 28.22 -17.66 23.29
#